data_AF-A0A5C0B3H9-F1
#
_entry.id   AF-A0A5C0B3H9-F1
#
_cell.length_a   1.000
_cell.length_b   1.000
_cell.length_c   1.000
_cell.angle_alpha   90.00
_cell.angle_beta   90.00
_cell.angle_gamma   90.00
#
_symmetry.space_group_name_H-M   'P 1'
#
loop_
_entity.id
_entity.type
_entity.pdbx_description
1 polymer ?
#
loop_
_entity_poly.entity_id
_entity_poly.type
_entity_poly.pdbx_seq_one_letter_code
_entity_poly.pdbx_strand_id
1 'polypeptide(L)'
;MTLKVAVKLGVGIVAVIVGVSAWNVVRVSQPVASRLAEDARNANISLWAYHQYGLVPSVLVIDLRSVGGEVAAADVLRALFQSAESLKDTKFERVLLAYRGSAKLMMEGNYFRTIGEDLQTQNPVYTMRTLPQNMLKLDGSSAYATWTGGWLGVLGKQIGDLNTFTQDWYLRDMLQEASR
;
A
#
# COMPACT_ATOMS: atom_id res chain seq x y z
N MET A 1 2.44 -9.33 -44.25
CA MET A 1 3.47 -8.98 -43.25
C MET A 1 4.57 -10.03 -43.31
N THR A 2 5.84 -9.66 -43.47
CA THR A 2 6.94 -10.64 -43.61
C THR A 2 7.41 -11.16 -42.25
N LEU A 3 7.95 -12.37 -42.18
CA LEU A 3 8.48 -12.97 -40.95
C LEU A 3 9.50 -12.05 -40.25
N LYS A 4 10.34 -11.34 -41.01
CA LYS A 4 11.31 -10.36 -40.48
C LYS A 4 10.63 -9.17 -39.78
N VAL A 5 9.47 -8.73 -40.27
CA VAL A 5 8.68 -7.66 -39.63
C VAL A 5 8.05 -8.17 -38.34
N ALA A 6 7.50 -9.39 -38.34
CA ALA A 6 6.93 -10.01 -37.14
C ALA A 6 7.98 -10.20 -36.02
N VAL A 7 9.18 -10.67 -36.36
CA VAL A 7 10.28 -10.83 -35.39
C VAL A 7 10.71 -9.49 -34.80
N LYS A 8 10.89 -8.45 -35.64
CA LYS A 8 11.26 -7.10 -35.15
C LYS A 8 10.20 -6.51 -34.22
N LEU A 9 8.91 -6.67 -34.54
CA LEU A 9 7.81 -6.25 -33.69
C LEU A 9 7.81 -7.01 -32.35
N GLY A 10 8.00 -8.33 -32.39
CA GLY A 10 8.11 -9.15 -31.18
C GLY A 10 9.26 -8.70 -30.28
N VAL A 11 10.45 -8.46 -30.83
CA VAL A 11 11.61 -7.95 -30.08
C VAL A 11 11.32 -6.57 -29.46
N GLY A 12 10.69 -5.68 -30.23
CA GLY A 12 10.31 -4.35 -29.73
C GLY A 12 9.35 -4.41 -28.55
N ILE A 13 8.31 -5.27 -28.62
CA ILE A 13 7.35 -5.46 -27.53
C ILE A 13 8.05 -5.99 -26.27
N VAL A 14 8.91 -7.01 -26.42
CA VAL A 14 9.66 -7.57 -25.29
C VAL A 14 10.55 -6.51 -24.64
N ALA A 15 11.25 -5.69 -25.43
CA ALA A 15 12.09 -4.63 -24.91
C ALA A 15 11.28 -3.59 -24.09
N VAL A 16 10.08 -3.23 -24.56
CA VAL A 16 9.18 -2.34 -23.82
C VAL A 16 8.74 -2.96 -22.50
N ILE A 17 8.31 -4.23 -22.50
CA ILE A 17 7.87 -4.94 -21.28
C ILE A 17 9.01 -5.01 -20.26
N VAL A 18 10.23 -5.36 -20.70
CA VAL A 18 11.41 -5.41 -19.83
C VAL A 18 11.72 -4.02 -19.27
N GLY A 19 11.69 -2.97 -20.13
CA GLY A 19 11.96 -1.60 -19.70
C GLY A 19 10.97 -1.09 -18.64
N VAL A 20 9.68 -1.30 -18.87
CA VAL A 20 8.61 -0.94 -17.92
C VAL A 20 8.75 -1.72 -16.62
N SER A 21 9.05 -3.01 -16.70
CA SER A 21 9.21 -3.87 -15.50
C SER A 21 10.42 -3.43 -14.67
N ALA A 22 11.56 -3.19 -15.32
CA ALA A 22 12.77 -2.69 -14.66
C ALA A 22 12.54 -1.33 -14.01
N TRP A 23 11.82 -0.44 -14.69
CA TRP A 23 11.46 0.87 -14.14
C TRP A 23 10.59 0.75 -12.88
N ASN A 24 9.58 -0.13 -12.85
CA ASN A 24 8.78 -0.38 -11.64
C ASN A 24 9.65 -0.90 -10.50
N VAL A 25 10.51 -1.89 -10.79
CA VAL A 25 11.39 -2.49 -9.79
C VAL A 25 12.28 -1.43 -9.16
N VAL A 26 12.99 -0.66 -9.97
CA VAL A 26 13.95 0.35 -9.48
C VAL A 26 13.25 1.50 -8.75
N ARG A 27 12.07 1.92 -9.22
CA ARG A 27 11.41 3.13 -8.68
C ARG A 27 10.59 2.89 -7.43
N VAL A 28 9.93 1.74 -7.31
CA VAL A 28 8.97 1.51 -6.21
C VAL A 28 9.15 0.15 -5.53
N SER A 29 9.36 -0.94 -6.27
CA SER A 29 9.39 -2.27 -5.65
C SER A 29 10.65 -2.48 -4.79
N GLN A 30 11.82 -2.15 -5.32
CA GLN A 30 13.10 -2.35 -4.65
C GLN A 30 13.26 -1.43 -3.41
N PRO A 31 13.00 -0.11 -3.47
CA PRO A 31 13.09 0.74 -2.28
C PRO A 31 12.21 0.24 -1.12
N VAL A 32 10.98 -0.16 -1.41
CA VAL A 32 10.06 -0.72 -0.41
C VAL A 32 10.59 -2.05 0.13
N ALA A 33 10.97 -2.98 -0.75
CA ALA A 33 11.48 -4.29 -0.33
C ALA A 33 12.75 -4.18 0.53
N SER A 34 13.70 -3.32 0.14
CA SER A 34 14.91 -3.05 0.90
C SER A 34 14.58 -2.49 2.28
N ARG A 35 13.68 -1.50 2.35
CA ARG A 35 13.30 -0.89 3.63
C ARG A 35 12.58 -1.86 4.56
N LEU A 36 11.72 -2.73 4.02
CA LEU A 36 11.03 -3.75 4.82
C LEU A 36 12.02 -4.81 5.35
N ALA A 37 13.04 -5.17 4.57
CA ALA A 37 14.04 -6.16 4.96
C ALA A 37 14.96 -5.69 6.11
N GLU A 38 15.06 -4.38 6.36
CA GLU A 38 15.83 -3.82 7.48
C GLU A 38 15.19 -4.09 8.86
N ASP A 39 13.91 -4.46 8.91
CA ASP A 39 13.18 -4.71 10.15
C ASP A 39 12.72 -6.17 10.21
N ALA A 40 13.38 -6.97 11.05
CA ALA A 40 13.13 -8.41 11.20
C ALA A 40 11.67 -8.75 11.56
N ARG A 41 10.90 -7.81 12.14
CA ARG A 41 9.47 -8.00 12.43
C ARG A 41 8.62 -8.13 11.17
N ASN A 42 9.14 -7.73 10.00
CA ASN A 42 8.46 -7.90 8.72
C ASN A 42 8.66 -9.28 8.10
N ALA A 43 9.42 -10.20 8.71
CA ALA A 43 9.78 -11.49 8.10
C ALA A 43 8.57 -12.32 7.63
N ASN A 44 7.41 -12.14 8.28
CA ASN A 44 6.17 -12.85 7.95
C ASN A 44 5.17 -12.01 7.13
N ILE A 45 5.58 -10.87 6.58
CA ILE A 45 4.73 -9.97 5.79
C ILE A 45 5.30 -9.90 4.37
N SER A 46 4.48 -10.23 3.39
CA SER A 46 4.81 -10.04 1.97
C SER A 46 3.99 -8.89 1.41
N LEU A 47 4.65 -7.78 1.09
CA LEU A 47 4.04 -6.56 0.58
C LEU A 47 4.77 -6.14 -0.70
N TRP A 48 4.02 -5.95 -1.78
CA TRP A 48 4.55 -5.55 -3.07
C TRP A 48 4.18 -4.09 -3.36
N ALA A 49 5.10 -3.36 -3.96
CA ALA A 49 4.88 -2.00 -4.45
C ALA A 49 5.08 -1.95 -5.95
N TYR A 50 4.11 -1.41 -6.68
CA TYR A 50 4.17 -1.25 -8.14
C TYR A 50 3.27 -0.09 -8.59
N HIS A 51 3.52 0.48 -9.76
CA HIS A 51 2.60 1.45 -10.35
C HIS A 51 1.35 0.75 -10.87
N GLN A 52 0.19 1.41 -10.83
CA GLN A 52 -1.06 0.78 -11.31
C GLN A 52 -0.91 0.27 -12.75
N TYR A 53 -1.31 -0.98 -12.97
CA TYR A 53 -1.11 -1.73 -14.23
C TYR A 53 0.35 -1.85 -14.70
N GLY A 54 1.32 -1.54 -13.83
CA GLY A 54 2.73 -1.40 -14.16
C GLY A 54 3.07 -0.14 -14.98
N LEU A 55 2.10 0.74 -15.26
CA LEU A 55 2.25 1.77 -16.29
C LEU A 55 1.91 3.19 -15.84
N VAL A 56 1.09 3.35 -14.80
CA VAL A 56 0.59 4.69 -14.39
C VAL A 56 1.48 5.27 -13.28
N PRO A 57 2.45 6.17 -13.58
CA PRO A 57 3.41 6.68 -12.61
C PRO A 57 2.78 7.44 -11.43
N SER A 58 1.63 8.06 -11.63
CA SER A 58 0.96 8.84 -10.60
C SER A 58 0.18 8.00 -9.58
N VAL A 59 0.05 6.69 -9.80
CA VAL A 59 -0.72 5.79 -8.93
C VAL A 59 0.16 4.67 -8.42
N LEU A 60 0.46 4.70 -7.12
CA LEU A 60 1.15 3.62 -6.42
C LEU A 60 0.14 2.55 -5.98
N VAL A 61 0.51 1.29 -6.04
CA VAL A 61 -0.20 0.17 -5.43
C VAL A 61 0.67 -0.44 -4.36
N ILE A 62 0.16 -0.49 -3.13
CA ILE A 62 0.70 -1.25 -2.01
C ILE A 62 -0.17 -2.50 -1.86
N ASP A 63 0.35 -3.63 -2.32
CA ASP A 63 -0.37 -4.91 -2.42
C ASP A 63 0.14 -5.88 -1.36
N LEU A 64 -0.68 -6.11 -0.33
CA LEU A 64 -0.41 -7.11 0.68
C LEU A 64 -0.67 -8.51 0.10
N ARG A 65 0.39 -9.31 -0.07
CA ARG A 65 0.33 -10.63 -0.72
C ARG A 65 0.11 -11.75 0.28
N SER A 66 0.74 -11.65 1.45
CA SER A 66 0.57 -12.63 2.53
C SER A 66 0.94 -12.03 3.88
N VAL A 67 0.27 -12.56 4.90
CA VAL A 67 0.57 -12.35 6.32
C VAL A 67 0.66 -13.74 6.93
N GLY A 68 1.83 -14.12 7.42
CA GLY A 68 2.07 -15.43 8.05
C GLY A 68 1.76 -15.39 9.55
N GLY A 69 1.35 -16.53 10.12
CA GLY A 69 1.22 -16.73 11.57
C GLY A 69 0.38 -15.69 12.33
N GLU A 70 0.68 -15.52 13.63
CA GLU A 70 0.04 -14.54 14.53
C GLU A 70 0.60 -13.11 14.36
N VAL A 71 0.63 -12.58 13.14
CA VAL A 71 1.07 -11.20 12.91
C VAL A 71 -0.05 -10.23 13.31
N ALA A 72 0.28 -9.30 14.21
CA ALA A 72 -0.64 -8.27 14.65
C ALA A 72 -0.93 -7.26 13.52
N ALA A 73 -2.13 -6.69 13.48
CA ALA A 73 -2.49 -5.66 12.51
C ALA A 73 -1.55 -4.44 12.58
N ALA A 74 -1.04 -4.12 13.78
CA ALA A 74 -0.06 -3.05 13.98
C ALA A 74 1.26 -3.29 13.21
N ASP A 75 1.67 -4.53 13.00
CA ASP A 75 2.86 -4.86 12.21
C ASP A 75 2.63 -4.68 10.72
N VAL A 76 1.43 -5.02 10.23
CA VAL A 76 1.04 -4.75 8.83
C VAL A 76 0.99 -3.24 8.57
N LEU A 77 0.43 -2.47 9.51
CA LEU A 77 0.44 -1.00 9.45
C LEU A 77 1.85 -0.42 9.49
N ARG A 78 2.73 -0.99 10.33
CA ARG A 78 4.14 -0.58 10.38
C ARG A 78 4.83 -0.83 9.03
N ALA A 79 4.60 -1.98 8.39
CA ALA A 79 5.12 -2.26 7.04
C ALA A 79 4.59 -1.26 6.00
N LEU A 80 3.32 -0.88 6.07
CA LEU A 80 2.75 0.18 5.23
C LEU A 80 3.48 1.52 5.46
N PHE A 81 3.72 1.91 6.70
CA PHE A 81 4.39 3.17 7.02
C PHE A 81 5.87 3.17 6.60
N GLN A 82 6.56 2.04 6.76
CA GLN A 82 7.93 1.88 6.27
C GLN A 82 7.99 1.95 4.74
N SER A 83 6.96 1.44 4.05
CA SER A 83 6.82 1.60 2.61
C SER A 83 6.69 3.09 2.25
N ALA A 84 5.88 3.85 3.00
CA ALA A 84 5.74 5.29 2.84
C ALA A 84 7.06 6.05 3.07
N GLU A 85 7.80 5.70 4.12
CA GLU A 85 9.12 6.29 4.41
C GLU A 85 10.10 6.07 3.25
N SER A 86 10.16 4.85 2.70
CA SER A 86 11.07 4.52 1.60
C SER A 86 10.77 5.27 0.30
N LEU A 87 9.54 5.78 0.14
CA LEU A 87 9.06 6.45 -1.07
C LEU A 87 8.71 7.93 -0.83
N LYS A 88 9.05 8.51 0.32
CA LYS A 88 8.66 9.89 0.70
C LYS A 88 9.10 10.97 -0.28
N ASP A 89 10.18 10.73 -1.03
CA ASP A 89 10.69 11.65 -2.05
C ASP A 89 10.01 11.48 -3.42
N THR A 90 9.14 10.47 -3.58
CA THR A 90 8.36 10.25 -4.80
C THR A 90 6.94 10.78 -4.62
N LYS A 91 6.45 11.54 -5.61
CA LYS A 91 5.11 12.10 -5.60
C LYS A 91 4.14 11.17 -6.33
N PHE A 92 3.05 10.84 -5.68
CA PHE A 92 1.90 10.15 -6.26
C PHE A 92 0.68 11.04 -6.15
N GLU A 93 -0.26 10.92 -7.09
CA GLU A 93 -1.59 11.48 -6.94
C GLU A 93 -2.37 10.66 -5.91
N ARG A 94 -2.31 9.33 -6.01
CA ARG A 94 -3.03 8.42 -5.12
C ARG A 94 -2.24 7.14 -4.85
N VAL A 95 -2.53 6.52 -3.72
CA VAL A 95 -1.98 5.22 -3.31
C VAL A 95 -3.13 4.25 -3.08
N LEU A 96 -3.14 3.15 -3.83
CA LEU A 96 -4.11 2.07 -3.67
C LEU A 96 -3.58 1.06 -2.65
N LEU A 97 -4.43 0.70 -1.69
CA LEU A 97 -4.19 -0.43 -0.81
C LEU A 97 -4.90 -1.65 -1.39
N ALA A 98 -4.12 -2.66 -1.72
CA ALA A 98 -4.61 -3.90 -2.31
C ALA A 98 -4.31 -5.10 -1.40
N TYR A 99 -5.10 -6.14 -1.56
CA TYR A 99 -4.83 -7.47 -1.02
C TYR A 99 -4.86 -8.48 -2.17
N ARG A 100 -3.74 -9.18 -2.37
CA ARG A 100 -3.54 -10.18 -3.43
C ARG A 100 -3.99 -9.71 -4.82
N GLY A 101 -3.69 -8.45 -5.15
CA GLY A 101 -3.98 -7.84 -6.44
C GLY A 101 -5.40 -7.26 -6.57
N SER A 102 -6.24 -7.37 -5.55
CA SER A 102 -7.54 -6.71 -5.49
C SER A 102 -7.40 -5.39 -4.72
N ALA A 103 -7.59 -4.26 -5.40
CA ALA A 103 -7.65 -2.95 -4.73
C ALA A 103 -8.87 -2.89 -3.81
N LYS A 104 -8.68 -2.34 -2.60
CA LYS A 104 -9.72 -2.30 -1.55
C LYS A 104 -10.07 -0.87 -1.15
N LEU A 105 -9.03 -0.09 -0.88
CA LEU A 105 -9.13 1.29 -0.42
C LEU A 105 -8.05 2.11 -1.12
N MET A 106 -8.13 3.43 -1.02
CA MET A 106 -7.09 4.32 -1.47
C MET A 106 -6.87 5.50 -0.54
N MET A 107 -5.73 6.15 -0.63
CA MET A 107 -5.44 7.41 0.05
C MET A 107 -4.81 8.40 -0.92
N GLU A 108 -4.91 9.68 -0.60
CA GLU A 108 -4.20 10.73 -1.32
C GLU A 108 -2.68 10.54 -1.20
N GLY A 109 -1.96 10.70 -2.31
CA GLY A 109 -0.50 10.51 -2.32
C GLY A 109 0.25 11.52 -1.44
N ASN A 110 -0.29 12.72 -1.26
CA ASN A 110 0.24 13.71 -0.32
C ASN A 110 0.19 13.19 1.13
N TYR A 111 -0.91 12.55 1.53
CA TYR A 111 -1.02 11.98 2.88
C TYR A 111 -0.09 10.79 3.08
N PHE A 112 0.05 9.92 2.06
CA PHE A 112 1.05 8.85 2.08
C PHE A 112 2.46 9.38 2.29
N ARG A 113 2.83 10.48 1.61
CA ARG A 113 4.11 11.16 1.83
C ARG A 113 4.25 11.68 3.26
N THR A 114 3.22 12.32 3.81
CA THR A 114 3.22 12.78 5.21
C THR A 114 3.51 11.63 6.18
N ILE A 115 2.89 10.45 5.99
CA ILE A 115 3.20 9.26 6.81
C ILE A 115 4.69 8.93 6.76
N GLY A 116 5.30 8.95 5.57
CA GLY A 116 6.71 8.63 5.40
C GLY A 116 7.67 9.67 6.00
N GLU A 117 7.29 10.94 5.99
CA GLU A 117 8.04 12.03 6.62
C GLU A 117 7.94 11.98 8.16
N ASP A 118 6.76 11.63 8.68
CA ASP A 118 6.47 11.63 10.12
C ASP A 118 6.95 10.36 10.85
N LEU A 119 7.28 9.27 10.15
CA LEU A 119 7.58 7.99 10.80
C LEU A 119 8.76 8.06 11.78
N GLN A 120 9.76 8.92 11.54
CA GLN A 120 10.93 9.08 12.41
C GLN A 120 10.73 10.10 13.54
N THR A 121 9.73 10.98 13.42
CA THR A 121 9.58 12.17 14.26
C THR A 121 8.32 12.14 15.11
N GLN A 122 7.30 11.38 14.70
CA GLN A 122 6.02 11.25 15.40
C GLN A 122 5.82 9.87 16.01
N ASN A 123 4.95 9.79 17.01
CA ASN A 123 4.51 8.53 17.59
C ASN A 123 3.65 7.75 16.58
N PRO A 124 4.05 6.55 16.13
CA PRO A 124 3.29 5.76 15.15
C PRO A 124 1.86 5.46 15.57
N VAL A 125 1.58 5.40 16.88
CA VAL A 125 0.22 5.18 17.42
C VAL A 125 -0.73 6.31 17.01
N TYR A 126 -0.23 7.55 16.94
CA TYR A 126 -1.01 8.68 16.46
C TYR A 126 -1.39 8.48 14.99
N THR A 127 -0.42 8.16 14.13
CA THR A 127 -0.65 7.90 12.71
C THR A 127 -1.62 6.74 12.51
N MET A 128 -1.46 5.64 13.27
CA MET A 128 -2.37 4.49 13.20
C MET A 128 -3.81 4.88 13.53
N ARG A 129 -4.06 5.59 14.64
CA ARG A 129 -5.44 5.94 15.04
C ARG A 129 -6.10 6.95 14.10
N THR A 130 -5.33 7.80 13.42
CA THR A 130 -5.85 8.79 12.46
C THR A 130 -5.78 8.34 11.00
N LEU A 131 -5.23 7.17 10.71
CA LEU A 131 -5.14 6.64 9.35
C LEU A 131 -6.53 6.48 8.69
N PRO A 132 -7.54 5.86 9.34
CA PRO A 132 -8.81 5.55 8.69
C PRO A 132 -9.54 6.77 8.13
N GLN A 133 -9.56 7.89 8.84
CA GLN A 133 -10.21 9.14 8.38
C GLN A 133 -9.60 9.72 7.09
N ASN A 134 -8.38 9.30 6.70
CA ASN A 134 -7.72 9.71 5.46
C ASN A 134 -7.86 8.66 4.33
N MET A 135 -8.62 7.59 4.57
CA MET A 135 -8.90 6.56 3.57
C MET A 135 -10.15 6.92 2.76
N LEU A 136 -10.06 6.62 1.47
CA LEU A 136 -11.12 6.75 0.48
C LEU A 136 -11.52 5.35 -0.02
N LYS A 137 -12.78 5.22 -0.43
CA LYS A 137 -13.23 4.11 -1.27
C LYS A 137 -12.68 4.30 -2.67
N LEU A 138 -12.74 3.25 -3.50
CA LEU A 138 -12.23 3.31 -4.87
C LEU A 138 -12.99 4.29 -5.79
N ASP A 139 -14.20 4.69 -5.40
CA ASP A 139 -14.99 5.72 -6.09
C ASP A 139 -14.59 7.17 -5.71
N GLY A 140 -13.66 7.35 -4.77
CA GLY A 140 -13.19 8.65 -4.30
C GLY A 140 -13.95 9.22 -3.10
N SER A 141 -15.04 8.59 -2.67
CA SER A 141 -15.75 9.00 -1.45
C SER A 141 -14.96 8.60 -0.20
N SER A 142 -15.14 9.33 0.90
CA SER A 142 -14.54 8.98 2.19
C SER A 142 -14.97 7.58 2.64
N ALA A 143 -14.01 6.75 3.05
CA ALA A 143 -14.30 5.43 3.58
C ALA A 143 -14.73 5.47 5.06
N TYR A 144 -14.21 6.45 5.82
CA TYR A 144 -14.47 6.62 7.25
C TYR A 144 -14.84 8.07 7.57
N ALA A 145 -15.50 8.26 8.70
CA ALA A 145 -15.84 9.59 9.20
C ALA A 145 -14.65 10.28 9.87
N THR A 146 -14.69 11.60 9.95
CA THR A 146 -13.81 12.37 10.85
C THR A 146 -14.56 12.67 12.14
N TRP A 147 -13.92 12.40 13.27
CA TRP A 147 -14.56 12.55 14.59
C TRP A 147 -14.09 13.81 15.31
N THR A 148 -15.05 14.55 15.85
CA THR A 148 -14.82 15.76 16.66
C THR A 148 -15.51 15.63 18.03
N GLY A 149 -14.98 16.28 19.05
CA GLY A 149 -15.56 16.29 20.40
C GLY A 149 -14.54 16.01 21.50
N GLY A 150 -15.00 15.46 22.63
CA GLY A 150 -14.12 15.08 23.75
C GLY A 150 -13.12 13.98 23.38
N TRP A 151 -11.89 14.10 23.85
CA TRP A 151 -10.76 13.26 23.42
C TRP A 151 -10.99 11.75 23.64
N LEU A 152 -11.64 11.34 24.74
CA LEU A 152 -11.98 9.93 25.02
C LEU A 152 -12.95 9.36 23.99
N GLY A 153 -13.99 10.13 23.63
CA GLY A 153 -14.98 9.71 22.64
C GLY A 153 -14.39 9.60 21.25
N VAL A 154 -13.59 10.60 20.86
CA VAL A 154 -12.86 10.60 19.58
C VAL A 154 -11.90 9.42 19.49
N LEU A 155 -11.13 9.16 20.55
CA LEU A 155 -10.20 8.03 20.59
C LEU A 155 -10.93 6.69 20.42
N GLY A 156 -12.04 6.48 21.15
CA GLY A 156 -12.83 5.25 21.02
C GLY A 156 -13.34 5.01 19.60
N LYS A 157 -13.79 6.06 18.91
CA LYS A 157 -14.22 5.98 17.52
C LYS A 157 -13.07 5.69 16.55
N GLN A 158 -11.94 6.37 16.72
CA GLN A 158 -10.73 6.14 15.91
C GLN A 158 -10.20 4.70 16.02
N ILE A 159 -10.20 4.13 17.23
CA ILE A 159 -9.80 2.72 17.41
C ILE A 159 -10.81 1.77 16.76
N GLY A 160 -12.10 2.07 16.86
CA GLY A 160 -13.14 1.33 16.14
C GLY A 160 -12.91 1.33 14.63
N ASP A 161 -12.69 2.51 14.04
CA ASP A 161 -12.44 2.67 12.61
C ASP A 161 -11.14 1.99 12.18
N LEU A 162 -10.09 1.99 13.03
CA LEU A 162 -8.84 1.29 12.76
C LEU A 162 -9.04 -0.22 12.66
N ASN A 163 -9.85 -0.79 13.54
CA ASN A 163 -10.20 -2.22 13.49
C ASN A 163 -10.99 -2.53 12.21
N THR A 164 -12.00 -1.72 11.87
CA THR A 164 -12.76 -1.88 10.62
C THR A 164 -11.88 -1.73 9.38
N PHE A 165 -10.96 -0.77 9.38
CA PHE A 165 -9.97 -0.58 8.31
C PHE A 165 -9.14 -1.83 8.03
N THR A 166 -8.61 -2.49 9.06
CA THR A 166 -7.82 -3.70 8.87
C THR A 166 -8.66 -4.87 8.34
N GLN A 167 -9.94 -4.95 8.72
CA GLN A 167 -10.91 -5.90 8.18
C GLN A 167 -11.18 -5.66 6.69
N ASP A 168 -11.45 -4.42 6.31
CA ASP A 168 -11.81 -4.05 4.95
C ASP A 168 -10.61 -4.09 4.00
N TRP A 169 -9.38 -3.88 4.50
CA TRP A 169 -8.18 -3.99 3.68
C TRP A 169 -7.79 -5.46 3.41
N TYR A 170 -7.72 -6.33 4.41
CA TYR A 170 -7.22 -7.69 4.17
C TYR A 170 -7.80 -8.79 5.05
N LEU A 171 -8.15 -8.48 6.31
CA LEU A 171 -8.39 -9.53 7.29
C LEU A 171 -9.66 -10.34 6.99
N ARG A 172 -10.73 -9.72 6.47
CA ARG A 172 -11.96 -10.44 6.09
C ARG A 172 -11.71 -11.44 4.97
N ASP A 173 -11.01 -11.03 3.92
CA ASP A 173 -10.67 -11.88 2.78
C ASP A 173 -9.74 -13.02 3.20
N MET A 174 -8.70 -12.70 3.98
CA MET A 174 -7.76 -13.68 4.50
C MET A 174 -8.44 -14.78 5.32
N LEU A 175 -9.36 -14.41 6.22
CA LEU A 175 -10.12 -15.36 7.04
C LEU A 175 -11.09 -16.19 6.18
N GLN A 176 -11.75 -15.57 5.21
CA GLN A 176 -12.64 -16.28 4.30
C GLN A 176 -11.88 -17.34 3.50
N GLU A 177 -10.68 -17.02 3.00
CA GLU A 177 -9.83 -17.95 2.26
C GLU A 177 -9.31 -19.09 3.14
N ALA A 178 -8.93 -18.81 4.40
CA ALA A 178 -8.48 -19.84 5.34
C ALA A 178 -9.60 -20.82 5.75
N SER A 179 -10.87 -20.44 5.58
CA SER A 179 -12.03 -21.27 5.87
C SER A 179 -12.48 -22.17 4.71
N ARG A 180 -11.87 -22.04 3.53
CA ARG A 180 -12.14 -22.85 2.33
C ARG A 180 -11.20 -24.05 2.27
#